data_AF-A0A5C1HZT0-F1
#
_entry.id   AF-A0A5C1HZT0-F1
#
_cell.length_a   1.000
_cell.length_b   1.000
_cell.length_c   1.000
_cell.angle_alpha   90.00
_cell.angle_beta   90.00
_cell.angle_gamma   90.00
#
_symmetry.space_group_name_H-M   'P 1'
#
loop_
_entity.id
_entity.type
_entity.pdbx_description
1 polymer ?
#
loop_
_entity_poly.entity_id
_entity_poly.type
_entity_poly.pdbx_seq_one_letter_code
_entity_poly.pdbx_strand_id
1 'polypeptide(L)' 'MATNNMKIIGKGSPESRHQHSNAWEVMKPFVHFGIKAIGAIAHTLIYIVKHIPKPDSLKSSEKKSGKIIKI' A
#
# COMPACT_ATOMS: atom_id res chain seq x y z
N MET A 1 22.53 -39.64 -58.91
CA MET A 1 21.71 -39.70 -57.69
C MET A 1 21.89 -38.39 -56.95
N ALA A 2 20.83 -37.58 -56.82
CA ALA A 2 20.90 -36.24 -56.22
C ALA A 2 20.62 -36.33 -54.71
N THR A 3 21.51 -35.79 -53.88
CA THR A 3 21.36 -35.73 -52.43
C THR A 3 20.59 -34.46 -52.06
N ASN A 4 19.34 -34.62 -51.60
CA ASN A 4 18.52 -33.51 -51.13
C ASN A 4 18.98 -33.08 -49.73
N ASN A 5 19.60 -31.90 -49.64
CA ASN A 5 19.93 -31.26 -48.37
C ASN A 5 18.67 -30.66 -47.74
N MET A 6 17.96 -31.46 -46.93
CA MET A 6 16.80 -31.02 -46.17
C MET A 6 17.24 -30.12 -45.00
N LYS A 7 17.21 -28.80 -45.21
CA LYS A 7 17.43 -27.81 -44.15
C LYS A 7 16.24 -27.85 -43.19
N ILE A 8 16.44 -28.40 -41.99
CA ILE A 8 15.43 -28.44 -40.91
C ILE A 8 15.21 -27.02 -40.39
N ILE A 9 14.18 -26.35 -40.91
CA ILE A 9 13.67 -25.06 -40.41
C ILE A 9 12.79 -25.39 -39.19
N GLY A 10 13.42 -25.68 -38.06
CA GLY A 10 12.70 -26.04 -36.84
C GLY A 10 13.46 -25.76 -35.53
N LYS A 11 14.65 -25.15 -35.60
CA LYS A 11 15.39 -24.67 -34.43
C LYS A 11 15.34 -23.16 -34.39
N GLY A 12 14.22 -22.67 -33.91
CA GLY A 12 13.98 -21.26 -33.65
C GLY A 12 12.71 -21.16 -32.84
N SER A 13 12.76 -21.67 -31.59
CA SER A 13 11.81 -21.17 -30.60
C SER A 13 11.93 -19.65 -30.66
N PRO A 14 10.86 -18.89 -30.94
CA PRO A 14 10.92 -17.48 -30.64
C PRO A 14 11.22 -17.44 -29.14
N GLU A 15 12.41 -16.95 -28.77
CA GLU A 15 12.58 -16.43 -27.43
C GLU A 15 11.35 -15.56 -27.18
N SER A 16 10.55 -15.94 -26.19
CA SER A 16 9.55 -15.07 -25.60
C SER A 16 10.31 -13.92 -24.96
N ARG A 17 10.77 -12.98 -25.79
CA ARG A 17 11.41 -11.73 -25.40
C ARG A 17 10.45 -11.02 -24.47
N HIS A 18 10.68 -11.20 -23.18
CA HIS A 18 10.32 -10.35 -22.05
C HIS A 18 9.16 -9.36 -22.29
N GLN A 19 7.94 -9.87 -22.58
CA GLN A 19 6.72 -9.07 -22.44
C GLN A 19 6.43 -8.71 -20.96
N HIS A 20 7.20 -9.27 -20.02
CA HIS A 20 7.06 -9.02 -18.59
C HIS A 20 7.41 -7.58 -18.18
N SER A 21 8.25 -6.87 -18.95
CA SER A 21 8.66 -5.49 -18.62
C SER A 21 7.55 -4.46 -18.82
N ASN A 22 6.75 -4.61 -19.88
CA ASN A 22 5.73 -3.62 -20.25
C ASN A 22 4.54 -3.62 -19.27
N ALA A 23 4.20 -4.79 -18.73
CA ALA A 23 3.06 -4.95 -17.82
C ALA A 23 3.31 -4.26 -16.46
N TRP A 24 4.55 -4.26 -15.96
CA TRP A 24 4.89 -3.60 -14.70
C TRP A 24 4.89 -2.08 -14.83
N GLU A 25 5.37 -1.55 -15.95
CA GLU A 25 5.43 -0.11 -16.21
C GLU A 25 4.03 0.52 -16.25
N VAL A 26 3.06 -0.17 -16.86
CA VAL A 26 1.66 0.28 -16.87
C VAL A 26 0.97 0.13 -15.50
N MET A 27 1.42 -0.82 -14.67
CA MET A 27 0.89 -1.01 -13.30
C MET A 27 1.43 0.01 -12.30
N LYS A 28 2.66 0.49 -12.49
CA LYS A 28 3.35 1.42 -11.59
C LYS A 28 2.49 2.61 -11.12
N PRO A 29 1.77 3.36 -11.98
CA PRO A 29 0.92 4.46 -11.52
C PRO A 29 -0.24 4.01 -10.62
N PHE A 30 -0.85 2.85 -10.89
CA PHE A 30 -1.94 2.30 -10.08
C PHE A 30 -1.45 1.85 -8.71
N VAL A 31 -0.29 1.20 -8.65
CA VAL A 31 0.33 0.80 -7.38
C VAL A 31 0.70 2.04 -6.56
N HIS A 32 1.29 3.06 -7.19
CA HIS A 32 1.63 4.32 -6.52
C HIS A 32 0.40 5.04 -5.97
N PHE A 33 -0.69 5.08 -6.76
CA PHE A 33 -1.97 5.59 -6.30
C PHE A 33 -2.52 4.79 -5.12
N GLY A 34 -2.49 3.46 -5.19
CA GLY A 34 -2.95 2.57 -4.12
C GLY A 34 -2.23 2.81 -2.80
N ILE A 35 -0.90 2.93 -2.82
CA ILE A 35 -0.10 3.23 -1.63
C ILE A 35 -0.49 4.59 -1.02
N LYS A 36 -0.69 5.63 -1.85
CA LYS A 36 -1.14 6.94 -1.39
C LYS A 36 -2.54 6.92 -0.80
N ALA A 37 -3.46 6.20 -1.43
CA ALA A 37 -4.83 6.06 -0.95
C ALA A 37 -4.88 5.34 0.41
N ILE A 38 -4.14 4.25 0.57
CA ILE A 38 -4.04 3.53 1.85
C ILE A 38 -3.46 4.44 2.93
N GLY A 39 -2.42 5.23 2.62
CA GLY A 39 -1.86 6.20 3.55
C GLY A 39 -2.88 7.24 4.02
N ALA A 40 -3.67 7.79 3.10
CA ALA A 40 -4.72 8.76 3.43
C ALA A 40 -5.83 8.16 4.30
N ILE A 41 -6.27 6.93 4.00
CA ILE A 41 -7.27 6.20 4.79
C ILE A 41 -6.72 5.91 6.19
N ALA A 42 -5.49 5.40 6.30
CA ALA A 42 -4.85 5.10 7.57
C ALA A 42 -4.73 6.35 8.45
N HIS A 43 -4.31 7.49 7.88
CA HIS A 43 -4.21 8.75 8.62
C HIS A 43 -5.58 9.21 9.14
N THR A 44 -6.61 9.11 8.30
CA THR A 44 -8.00 9.43 8.68
C THR A 44 -8.49 8.54 9.83
N LEU A 45 -8.26 7.22 9.76
CA LEU A 45 -8.65 6.28 10.81
C LEU A 45 -7.93 6.58 12.13
N ILE A 46 -6.62 6.83 12.09
CA ILE A 46 -5.84 7.19 13.28
C ILE A 46 -6.36 8.49 13.88
N TYR A 47 -6.68 9.49 13.04
CA TYR A 47 -7.22 10.76 13.49
C TYR A 47 -8.56 10.58 14.20
N ILE A 48 -9.48 9.79 13.63
CA ILE A 48 -10.77 9.47 14.26
C ILE A 48 -10.54 8.81 15.62
N VAL A 49 -9.71 7.76 15.69
CA VAL A 49 -9.44 7.04 16.95
C VAL A 49 -8.82 7.95 18.01
N LYS A 50 -7.94 8.88 17.62
CA LYS A 50 -7.34 9.85 18.53
C LYS A 50 -8.34 10.91 19.03
N HIS A 51 -9.29 11.30 18.18
CA HIS A 51 -10.30 12.30 18.52
C HIS A 51 -11.53 11.71 19.22
N ILE A 52 -11.71 10.40 19.24
CA ILE A 52 -12.71 9.76 20.08
C ILE A 52 -12.27 9.96 21.55
N PRO A 53 -13.03 10.72 22.35
CA PRO A 53 -12.70 10.93 23.76
C PRO A 53 -12.72 9.57 24.46
N LYS A 54 -11.57 9.16 24.99
CA LYS A 54 -11.46 7.91 25.75
C LYS A 54 -12.29 8.06 27.02
N PRO A 55 -13.10 7.07 27.43
CA PRO A 55 -13.91 7.16 28.64
C PRO A 55 -13.08 7.43 29.91
N ASP A 56 -11.78 7.09 29.90
CA ASP A 56 -10.85 7.35 31.00
C ASP A 56 -10.25 8.77 31.01
N SER A 57 -10.35 9.56 29.91
CA SER A 57 -9.83 10.93 29.89
C SER A 57 -10.69 11.92 30.68
N LEU A 58 -11.82 11.47 31.23
CA LEU A 58 -12.59 12.20 32.25
C LEU A 58 -11.97 12.09 33.65
N LYS A 59 -10.86 11.35 33.82
CA LYS A 59 -10.18 11.17 35.11
C LYS A 59 -8.69 11.52 35.06
N SER A 60 -8.33 12.70 34.55
CA SER A 60 -7.02 13.29 34.88
C SER A 60 -7.00 14.82 34.81
N SER A 61 -7.79 15.45 35.67
CA SER A 61 -7.40 16.73 36.25
C SER A 61 -7.24 16.52 37.76
N GLU A 62 -6.23 15.75 38.14
CA GLU A 62 -5.81 15.73 39.54
C GLU A 62 -5.09 17.06 39.85
N LYS A 63 -5.61 17.73 40.89
CA LYS A 63 -4.94 18.67 41.81
C LYS A 63 -4.71 20.13 41.38
N LYS A 64 -5.60 21.01 41.88
CA LYS A 64 -5.19 22.02 42.88
C LYS A 64 -6.24 22.18 43.99
N SER A 65 -5.89 21.63 45.16
CA SER A 65 -6.14 22.16 46.50
C SER A 65 -7.56 22.65 46.87
N GLY A 66 -8.29 21.82 47.61
CA GLY A 66 -8.73 22.15 48.97
C GLY A 66 -9.38 23.50 49.25
N LYS A 67 -10.30 24.00 48.41
CA LYS A 67 -11.13 25.14 48.80
C LYS A 67 -12.38 24.67 49.54
N ILE A 68 -12.22 24.45 50.86
CA ILE A 68 -13.34 24.35 51.79
C ILE A 68 -14.00 25.74 51.82
N ILE A 69 -15.21 25.86 51.25
CA ILE A 69 -16.05 27.02 51.47
C ILE A 69 -16.74 26.78 52.81
N LYS A 70 -16.25 27.43 53.87
CA LYS A 70 -16.89 27.45 55.18
C LYS A 70 -18.01 28.49 55.10
N ILE A 71 -19.26 28.04 55.30
CA ILE A 71 -20.44 28.89 55.50
C ILE A 71 -20.45 29.32 56.95
#